data_AF-A0A412IPY8-F1
#
_entry.id   AF-A0A412IPY8-F1
#
_cell.length_a   1.000
_cell.length_b   1.000
_cell.length_c   1.000
_cell.angle_alpha   90.00
_cell.angle_beta   90.00
_cell.angle_gamma   90.00
#
_symmetry.space_group_name_H-M   'P 1'
#
loop_
_entity.id
_entity.type
_entity.pdbx_description
1 polymer ?
#
loop_
_entity_poly.entity_id
_entity_poly.type
_entity_poly.pdbx_seq_one_letter_code
_entity_poly.pdbx_strand_id
1 'polypeptide(L)'
;MRAKERLGIMLLFLYAFCFISCDKDDDSVENIAIMSVSPELVWMRDSRVQVMECSIEGDNEKLYIAPDQIEGFEYNKGYDYKLKVKVIPLENPSTDGPTVRYELREIIFQHKAPFKIQLTYAVDAELKSIIEDDLRNTSSHLVGSGYVFNEELSTWTLVDADYTPLLSGMYQRENGPQAELPASYKLLPPNEQIVTHVKWTFIFLSGSEQMIRQYDAIITQIAGSSFSRLWFYEDLTEYYKTKYPDAGVKGVVRVQRLSYNNR
;
A
#
# COMPACT_ATOMS: atom_id res chain seq x y z
N MET A 1 52.20 25.36 51.08
CA MET A 1 51.92 26.77 51.45
C MET A 1 52.25 27.62 50.22
N ARG A 2 51.43 28.52 49.68
CA ARG A 2 50.37 29.37 50.24
C ARG A 2 49.50 29.83 49.05
N ALA A 3 48.17 29.80 49.20
CA ALA A 3 47.18 30.26 48.21
C ALA A 3 46.96 31.78 48.28
N LYS A 4 46.44 32.37 47.18
CA LYS A 4 45.44 33.48 47.11
C LYS A 4 45.17 33.84 45.63
N GLU A 5 43.97 33.56 45.08
CA GLU A 5 42.80 34.48 44.92
C GLU A 5 43.01 35.55 43.83
N ARG A 6 42.08 35.99 42.97
CA ARG A 6 40.68 35.68 42.55
C ARG A 6 40.37 36.61 41.35
N LEU A 7 39.48 36.16 40.46
CA LEU A 7 38.46 36.89 39.64
C LEU A 7 38.68 38.34 39.15
N GLY A 8 38.42 38.57 37.85
CA GLY A 8 38.05 39.90 37.31
C GLY A 8 37.86 39.92 35.78
N ILE A 9 36.60 39.86 35.33
CA ILE A 9 36.16 40.02 33.93
C ILE A 9 36.35 41.48 33.49
N MET A 10 36.90 41.73 32.30
CA MET A 10 36.57 42.95 31.54
C MET A 10 36.63 42.72 30.02
N LEU A 11 35.47 42.94 29.43
CA LEU A 11 35.10 42.95 28.02
C LEU A 11 35.73 44.17 27.33
N LEU A 12 36.34 44.03 26.14
CA LEU A 12 36.51 45.15 25.19
C LEU A 12 36.72 44.68 23.73
N PHE A 13 35.69 45.01 22.96
CA PHE A 13 35.41 44.99 21.53
C PHE A 13 36.53 45.26 20.48
N LEU A 14 36.20 44.78 19.26
CA LEU A 14 36.42 45.40 17.94
C LEU A 14 37.85 45.41 17.38
N TYR A 15 38.13 44.49 16.45
CA TYR A 15 38.54 44.80 15.06
C TYR A 15 38.69 43.49 14.26
N ALA A 16 37.67 43.12 13.50
CA ALA A 16 37.79 42.11 12.44
C ALA A 16 36.94 42.59 11.25
N PHE A 17 37.45 43.59 10.56
CA PHE A 17 37.11 43.83 9.16
C PHE A 17 38.40 43.81 8.38
N CYS A 18 38.55 42.81 7.52
CA CYS A 18 39.11 42.96 6.18
C CYS A 18 38.92 41.65 5.40
N PHE A 19 37.92 41.70 4.51
CA PHE A 19 37.85 41.04 3.20
C PHE A 19 37.88 39.50 3.15
N ILE A 20 36.70 38.89 3.26
CA ILE A 20 36.39 37.75 2.39
C ILE A 20 35.63 38.34 1.20
N SER A 21 36.30 38.30 0.06
CA SER A 21 35.78 38.64 -1.25
C SER A 21 34.47 37.87 -1.50
N CYS A 22 33.42 38.56 -1.96
CA CYS A 22 32.31 37.91 -2.61
C CYS A 22 32.86 37.16 -3.83
N ASP A 23 32.90 35.83 -3.75
CA ASP A 23 32.68 35.04 -4.95
C ASP A 23 31.18 34.79 -5.04
N LYS A 24 30.59 35.25 -6.14
CA LYS A 24 29.24 34.88 -6.52
C LYS A 24 29.38 33.59 -7.30
N ASP A 25 29.48 32.48 -6.58
CA ASP A 25 29.16 31.18 -7.17
C ASP A 25 27.64 31.16 -7.34
N ASP A 26 27.18 31.53 -8.53
CA ASP A 26 25.83 31.28 -9.02
C ASP A 26 25.70 29.80 -9.40
N ASP A 27 25.89 28.93 -8.41
CA ASP A 27 25.37 27.57 -8.46
C ASP A 27 23.90 27.68 -8.09
N SER A 28 23.03 27.89 -9.08
CA SER A 28 21.60 27.71 -8.89
C SER A 28 21.36 26.23 -8.56
N VAL A 29 21.45 25.86 -7.27
CA VAL A 29 21.15 24.52 -6.78
C VAL A 29 19.76 24.20 -7.30
N GLU A 30 19.66 23.26 -8.25
CA GLU A 30 18.36 22.85 -8.78
C GLU A 30 17.49 22.44 -7.60
N ASN A 31 16.29 23.03 -7.48
CA ASN A 31 15.36 22.68 -6.42
C ASN A 31 14.78 21.28 -6.72
N ILE A 32 15.48 20.25 -6.23
CA ILE A 32 15.13 18.85 -6.44
C ILE A 32 14.36 18.32 -5.22
N ALA A 33 13.26 17.63 -5.49
CA ALA A 33 12.46 16.94 -4.50
C ALA A 33 12.30 15.46 -4.85
N ILE A 34 12.13 14.63 -3.82
CA ILE A 34 11.72 13.24 -3.96
C ILE A 34 10.22 13.18 -3.73
N MET A 35 9.47 12.80 -4.76
CA MET A 35 8.01 12.74 -4.76
C MET A 35 7.55 11.29 -4.79
N SER A 36 6.70 10.90 -3.84
CA SER A 36 5.97 9.63 -3.89
C SER A 36 4.63 9.84 -4.62
N VAL A 37 4.25 8.94 -5.52
CA VAL A 37 2.99 9.01 -6.27
C VAL A 37 2.19 7.73 -6.04
N SER A 38 0.94 7.89 -5.62
CA SER A 38 0.03 6.78 -5.28
C SER A 38 -0.45 6.01 -6.53
N PRO A 39 -0.81 4.72 -6.39
CA PRO A 39 -1.20 3.86 -7.51
C PRO A 39 -2.67 4.02 -7.93
N GLU A 40 -3.46 4.72 -7.11
CA GLU A 40 -4.86 5.04 -7.36
C GLU A 40 -5.05 6.53 -7.56
N LEU A 41 -5.89 6.88 -8.54
CA LEU A 41 -6.39 8.24 -8.68
C LEU A 41 -7.52 8.48 -7.69
N VAL A 42 -7.59 9.68 -7.14
CA VAL A 42 -8.65 10.12 -6.24
C VAL A 42 -9.52 11.20 -6.89
N TRP A 43 -10.79 11.26 -6.51
CA TRP A 43 -11.68 12.34 -6.91
C TRP A 43 -11.46 13.56 -6.00
N MET A 44 -11.20 14.72 -6.60
CA MET A 44 -11.24 15.98 -5.87
C MET A 44 -12.70 16.32 -5.52
N ARG A 45 -12.98 16.65 -4.25
CA ARG A 45 -14.36 16.83 -3.75
C ARG A 45 -15.21 17.81 -4.56
N ASP A 46 -14.58 18.87 -5.07
CA ASP A 46 -15.26 19.97 -5.76
C ASP A 46 -15.14 19.90 -7.29
N SER A 47 -14.44 18.89 -7.84
CA SER A 47 -14.21 18.77 -9.28
C SER A 47 -14.49 17.35 -9.77
N ARG A 48 -15.05 17.20 -10.98
CA ARG A 48 -15.20 15.87 -11.62
C ARG A 48 -13.89 15.41 -12.26
N VAL A 49 -12.76 15.68 -11.63
CA VAL A 49 -11.41 15.37 -12.13
C VAL A 49 -10.75 14.37 -11.20
N GLN A 50 -10.11 13.38 -11.80
CA GLN A 50 -9.28 12.40 -11.11
C GLN A 50 -7.83 12.88 -11.10
N VAL A 51 -7.22 12.85 -9.92
CA VAL A 51 -5.87 13.36 -9.68
C VAL A 51 -5.05 12.31 -8.95
N MET A 52 -3.74 12.37 -9.13
CA MET A 52 -2.77 11.59 -8.37
C MET A 52 -2.66 12.18 -6.96
N GLU A 53 -2.64 11.33 -5.94
CA GLU A 53 -2.26 11.72 -4.57
C GLU A 53 -0.74 11.54 -4.44
N CYS A 54 -0.03 12.66 -4.28
CA CYS A 54 1.43 12.73 -4.18
C CYS A 54 1.88 13.29 -2.83
N SER A 55 3.13 13.03 -2.44
CA SER A 55 3.76 13.64 -1.26
C SER A 55 5.25 13.87 -1.51
N ILE A 56 5.81 14.95 -0.99
CA ILE A 56 7.25 15.24 -1.07
C ILE A 56 7.94 14.73 0.21
N GLU A 57 9.07 14.03 0.09
CA GLU A 57 9.82 13.58 1.26
C GLU A 57 10.29 14.78 2.11
N GLY A 58 10.00 14.74 3.41
CA GLY A 58 10.26 15.85 4.34
C GLY A 58 9.12 16.86 4.46
N ASP A 59 8.08 16.74 3.63
CA ASP A 59 6.82 17.49 3.73
C ASP A 59 5.68 16.54 4.11
N ASN A 60 4.81 16.99 5.02
CA ASN A 60 3.64 16.22 5.44
C ASN A 60 2.38 16.56 4.63
N GLU A 61 2.45 17.56 3.74
CA GLU A 61 1.34 17.93 2.89
C GLU A 61 1.13 16.94 1.74
N LYS A 62 -0.14 16.64 1.48
CA LYS A 62 -0.55 15.87 0.30
C LYS A 62 -0.78 16.82 -0.86
N LEU A 63 -0.21 16.46 -1.99
CA LEU A 63 -0.38 17.16 -3.25
C LEU A 63 -1.37 16.38 -4.12
N TYR A 64 -2.22 17.11 -4.83
CA TYR A 64 -3.19 16.56 -5.75
C TYR A 64 -2.86 17.05 -7.16
N ILE A 65 -2.19 16.21 -7.94
CA ILE A 65 -1.58 16.58 -9.21
C ILE A 65 -2.28 15.81 -10.33
N ALA A 66 -2.70 16.48 -11.41
CA ALA A 66 -3.29 15.77 -12.55
C ALA A 66 -2.23 14.88 -13.24
N PRO A 67 -2.62 13.73 -13.82
CA PRO A 67 -1.66 12.76 -14.38
C PRO A 67 -0.67 13.31 -15.43
N ASP A 68 -1.02 14.41 -16.10
CA ASP A 68 -0.25 15.08 -17.14
C ASP A 68 0.53 16.32 -16.65
N GLN A 69 0.48 16.65 -15.36
CA GLN A 69 1.09 17.86 -14.79
C GLN A 69 2.55 17.70 -14.33
N ILE A 70 3.12 16.50 -14.46
CA ILE A 70 4.55 16.27 -14.25
C ILE A 70 5.19 16.10 -15.62
N GLU A 71 5.94 17.09 -16.06
CA GLU A 71 6.57 17.10 -17.38
C GLU A 71 7.54 15.92 -17.52
N GLY A 72 7.37 15.12 -18.58
CA GLY A 72 8.19 13.93 -18.84
C GLY A 72 7.79 12.66 -18.07
N PHE A 73 6.72 12.70 -17.26
CA PHE A 73 6.21 11.53 -16.55
C PHE A 73 4.91 11.01 -17.17
N GLU A 74 4.84 9.70 -17.38
CA GLU A 74 3.62 9.00 -17.81
C GLU A 74 3.11 8.12 -16.68
N TYR A 75 1.99 8.52 -16.09
CA TYR A 75 1.37 7.79 -15.00
C TYR A 75 0.70 6.50 -15.47
N ASN A 76 1.09 5.36 -14.90
CA ASN A 76 0.40 4.10 -15.11
C ASN A 76 -0.37 3.70 -13.84
N LYS A 77 -1.69 3.57 -13.97
CA LYS A 77 -2.58 3.17 -12.88
C LYS A 77 -2.15 1.81 -12.29
N GLY A 78 -2.15 1.69 -10.97
CA GLY A 78 -1.77 0.45 -10.28
C GLY A 78 -0.27 0.28 -10.06
N TYR A 79 0.52 1.33 -10.24
CA TYR A 79 1.95 1.35 -9.92
C TYR A 79 2.24 2.39 -8.82
N ASP A 80 3.09 2.00 -7.88
CA ASP A 80 3.69 2.92 -6.91
C ASP A 80 4.96 3.52 -7.49
N TYR A 81 5.13 4.83 -7.31
CA TYR A 81 6.31 5.54 -7.80
C TYR A 81 7.03 6.31 -6.71
N LYS A 82 8.36 6.35 -6.80
CA LYS A 82 9.18 7.43 -6.27
C LYS A 82 9.90 8.13 -7.42
N LEU A 83 9.69 9.42 -7.54
CA LEU A 83 10.21 10.26 -8.60
C LEU A 83 11.21 11.27 -8.01
N LYS A 84 12.31 11.48 -8.70
CA LYS A 84 13.13 12.68 -8.52
C LYS A 84 12.59 13.74 -9.46
N VAL A 85 12.11 14.85 -8.92
CA VAL A 85 11.51 15.93 -9.69
C VAL A 85 12.24 17.25 -9.44
N LYS A 86 12.38 18.07 -10.48
CA LYS A 86 12.74 19.48 -10.35
C LYS A 86 11.47 20.27 -10.10
N VAL A 87 11.47 21.08 -9.05
CA VAL A 87 10.36 21.96 -8.68
C VAL A 87 10.67 23.36 -9.16
N ILE A 88 9.83 23.89 -10.06
CA ILE A 88 10.06 25.18 -10.71
C ILE A 88 8.93 26.13 -10.29
N PRO A 89 9.23 27.20 -9.51
CA PRO A 89 8.25 28.25 -9.20
C PRO A 89 7.74 28.91 -10.48
N LEU A 90 6.45 29.21 -10.54
CA LEU A 90 5.87 29.97 -11.64
C LEU A 90 6.02 31.47 -11.38
N GLU A 91 6.45 32.24 -12.39
CA GLU A 91 6.73 33.68 -12.22
C GLU A 91 5.46 34.53 -11.99
N ASN A 92 4.29 34.05 -12.40
CA ASN A 92 2.99 34.72 -12.23
C ASN A 92 1.86 33.72 -11.97
N PRO A 93 1.79 33.09 -10.79
CA PRO A 93 0.71 32.15 -10.49
C PRO A 93 -0.61 32.91 -10.32
N SER A 94 -1.71 32.35 -10.84
CA SER A 94 -3.04 32.87 -10.52
C SER A 94 -3.37 32.64 -9.05
N THR A 95 -4.19 33.49 -8.45
CA THR A 95 -4.55 33.43 -7.01
C THR A 95 -4.99 32.04 -6.55
N ASP A 96 -5.72 31.31 -7.40
CA ASP A 96 -6.24 29.96 -7.13
C ASP A 96 -5.59 28.87 -7.99
N GLY A 97 -4.47 29.16 -8.65
CA GLY A 97 -3.78 28.23 -9.55
C GLY A 97 -2.56 27.56 -8.93
N PRO A 98 -1.96 26.59 -9.63
CA PRO A 98 -0.69 26.02 -9.20
C PRO A 98 0.38 27.12 -9.11
N THR A 99 1.20 27.06 -8.06
CA THR A 99 2.31 27.99 -7.83
C THR A 99 3.64 27.46 -8.33
N VAL A 100 3.69 26.17 -8.65
CA VAL A 100 4.88 25.45 -9.10
C VAL A 100 4.53 24.50 -10.25
N ARG A 101 5.52 24.19 -11.08
CA ARG A 101 5.49 23.07 -12.04
C ARG A 101 6.56 22.04 -11.70
N TYR A 102 6.30 20.79 -12.03
CA TYR A 102 7.21 19.67 -11.77
C TYR A 102 7.74 19.13 -13.10
N GLU A 103 9.05 18.91 -13.15
CA GLU A 103 9.72 18.28 -14.28
C GLU A 103 10.42 17.01 -13.79
N LEU A 104 10.15 15.87 -14.44
CA LEU A 104 10.77 14.61 -14.09
C LEU A 104 12.28 14.68 -14.37
N ARG A 105 13.08 14.22 -13.41
CA ARG A 105 14.52 14.01 -13.58
C ARG A 105 14.84 12.52 -13.65
N GLU A 106 14.21 11.73 -12.79
CA GLU A 106 14.50 10.31 -12.67
C GLU A 106 13.32 9.58 -12.01
N ILE A 107 13.05 8.35 -12.45
CA ILE A 107 12.16 7.41 -11.74
C ILE A 107 13.06 6.56 -10.84
N ILE A 108 13.03 6.80 -9.54
CA ILE A 108 13.84 6.09 -8.54
C ILE A 108 13.24 4.72 -8.23
N PHE A 109 11.91 4.66 -8.25
CA PHE A 109 11.15 3.46 -7.93
C PHE A 109 9.89 3.41 -8.79
N GLN A 110 9.63 2.27 -9.40
CA GLN A 110 8.37 1.97 -10.09
C GLN A 110 8.09 0.48 -9.93
N HIS A 111 7.07 0.15 -9.14
CA HIS A 111 6.61 -1.23 -8.98
C HIS A 111 5.11 -1.31 -9.08
N LYS A 112 4.62 -2.42 -9.64
CA LYS A 112 3.19 -2.69 -9.62
C LYS A 112 2.74 -2.82 -8.16
N ALA A 113 1.79 -2.00 -7.76
CA ALA A 113 1.33 -1.91 -6.40
C ALA A 113 0.70 -3.24 -5.96
N PRO A 114 1.11 -3.81 -4.82
CA PRO A 114 0.47 -4.99 -4.30
C PRO A 114 -0.91 -4.61 -3.76
N PHE A 115 -1.88 -5.50 -3.99
CA PHE A 115 -3.09 -5.53 -3.21
C PHE A 115 -2.75 -5.98 -1.78
N LYS A 116 -2.70 -5.01 -0.87
CA LYS A 116 -2.44 -5.25 0.55
C LYS A 116 -3.53 -6.15 1.12
N ILE A 117 -3.10 -7.12 1.92
CA ILE A 117 -4.00 -8.08 2.55
C ILE A 117 -4.41 -7.55 3.92
N GLN A 118 -5.71 -7.35 4.11
CA GLN A 118 -6.29 -7.27 5.44
C GLN A 118 -6.92 -8.61 5.79
N LEU A 119 -6.32 -9.27 6.78
CA LEU A 119 -6.69 -10.61 7.20
C LEU A 119 -7.65 -10.56 8.39
N THR A 120 -8.79 -11.23 8.26
CA THR A 120 -9.82 -11.33 9.30
C THR A 120 -10.29 -12.78 9.45
N TYR A 121 -10.70 -13.15 10.66
CA TYR A 121 -11.23 -14.48 10.96
C TYR A 121 -12.54 -14.39 11.73
N ALA A 122 -13.40 -15.39 11.55
CA ALA A 122 -14.50 -15.65 12.46
C ALA A 122 -14.56 -17.13 12.81
N VAL A 123 -14.82 -17.39 14.09
CA VAL A 123 -14.86 -18.72 14.67
C VAL A 123 -16.14 -18.80 15.52
N ASP A 124 -17.02 -19.72 15.15
CA ASP A 124 -18.13 -20.21 15.95
C ASP A 124 -17.79 -21.63 16.42
N ALA A 125 -17.33 -21.72 17.66
CA ALA A 125 -16.91 -22.95 18.31
C ALA A 125 -16.96 -22.78 19.84
N GLU A 126 -17.09 -23.88 20.58
CA GLU A 126 -17.05 -23.87 22.05
C GLU A 126 -15.64 -23.53 22.55
N LEU A 127 -14.61 -24.13 21.94
CA LEU A 127 -13.19 -23.84 22.22
C LEU A 127 -12.62 -22.88 21.17
N LYS A 128 -13.12 -21.65 21.17
CA LYS A 128 -12.76 -20.62 20.17
C LYS A 128 -11.27 -20.27 20.13
N SER A 129 -10.64 -20.11 21.29
CA SER A 129 -9.28 -19.57 21.41
C SER A 129 -8.22 -20.42 20.71
N ILE A 130 -8.28 -21.76 20.88
CA ILE A 130 -7.30 -22.68 20.30
C ILE A 130 -7.34 -22.67 18.76
N ILE A 131 -8.51 -22.39 18.18
CA ILE A 131 -8.70 -22.29 16.72
C ILE A 131 -8.15 -20.94 16.23
N GLU A 132 -8.46 -19.85 16.93
CA GLU A 132 -7.93 -18.53 16.58
C GLU A 132 -6.41 -18.45 16.70
N ASP A 133 -5.81 -19.08 17.71
CA ASP A 133 -4.35 -19.19 17.85
C ASP A 133 -3.72 -19.94 16.67
N ASP A 134 -4.31 -21.07 16.28
CA ASP A 134 -3.84 -21.86 15.14
C ASP A 134 -3.98 -21.09 13.81
N LEU A 135 -5.09 -20.38 13.62
CA LEU A 135 -5.31 -19.52 12.46
C LEU A 135 -4.27 -18.40 12.36
N ARG A 136 -3.96 -17.72 13.47
CA ARG A 136 -2.93 -16.68 13.52
C ARG A 136 -1.56 -17.24 13.15
N ASN A 137 -1.20 -18.39 13.73
CA ASN A 137 0.11 -19.01 13.48
C ASN A 137 0.26 -19.45 12.01
N THR A 138 -0.74 -20.15 11.47
CA THR A 138 -0.70 -20.70 10.11
C THR A 138 -0.84 -19.65 9.01
N SER A 139 -1.34 -18.45 9.33
CA SER A 139 -1.55 -17.38 8.35
C SER A 139 -0.59 -16.19 8.53
N SER A 140 0.40 -16.30 9.42
CA SER A 140 1.33 -15.22 9.76
C SER A 140 2.02 -14.60 8.54
N HIS A 141 2.36 -15.40 7.53
CA HIS A 141 2.97 -14.96 6.26
C HIS A 141 2.08 -14.03 5.41
N LEU A 142 0.79 -13.92 5.69
CA LEU A 142 -0.12 -12.99 5.00
C LEU A 142 -0.18 -11.61 5.67
N VAL A 143 0.24 -11.50 6.93
CA VAL A 143 0.16 -10.26 7.69
C VAL A 143 1.26 -9.30 7.23
N GLY A 144 0.87 -8.12 6.75
CA GLY A 144 1.80 -7.14 6.19
C GLY A 144 2.20 -7.41 4.74
N SER A 145 1.70 -8.51 4.15
CA SER A 145 1.97 -8.92 2.77
C SER A 145 0.90 -8.40 1.81
N GLY A 146 1.17 -8.50 0.50
CA GLY A 146 0.20 -8.18 -0.53
C GLY A 146 0.40 -8.96 -1.83
N TYR A 147 -0.64 -9.03 -2.65
CA TYR A 147 -0.61 -9.73 -3.93
C TYR A 147 -0.33 -8.78 -5.09
N VAL A 148 0.68 -9.08 -5.90
CA VAL A 148 0.90 -8.48 -7.21
C VAL A 148 0.41 -9.45 -8.28
N PHE A 149 -0.59 -9.06 -9.04
CA PHE A 149 -1.07 -9.83 -10.21
C PHE A 149 -0.49 -9.26 -11.49
N ASN A 150 -0.13 -10.10 -12.45
CA ASN A 150 0.29 -9.62 -13.78
C ASN A 150 -0.91 -9.03 -14.55
N GLU A 151 -0.64 -8.33 -15.65
CA GLU A 151 -1.68 -7.66 -16.45
C GLU A 151 -2.63 -8.65 -17.14
N GLU A 152 -2.11 -9.80 -17.57
CA GLU A 152 -2.89 -10.87 -18.19
C GLU A 152 -3.80 -11.61 -17.18
N LEU A 153 -3.65 -11.33 -15.88
CA LEU A 153 -4.41 -11.99 -14.83
C LEU A 153 -4.24 -13.52 -14.88
N SER A 154 -2.99 -13.96 -15.03
CA SER A 154 -2.56 -15.37 -15.14
C SER A 154 -1.54 -15.79 -14.07
N THR A 155 -0.80 -14.83 -13.51
CA THR A 155 0.18 -15.08 -12.44
C THR A 155 -0.01 -14.13 -11.27
N TRP A 156 0.47 -14.56 -10.11
CA TRP A 156 0.46 -13.78 -8.88
C TRP A 156 1.79 -13.94 -8.16
N THR A 157 2.16 -12.90 -7.41
CA THR A 157 3.28 -12.94 -6.46
C THR A 157 2.80 -12.33 -5.15
N LEU A 158 2.95 -13.06 -4.06
CA LEU A 158 2.85 -12.53 -2.71
C LEU A 158 4.18 -11.85 -2.39
N VAL A 159 4.12 -10.57 -2.01
CA VAL A 159 5.28 -9.78 -1.61
C VAL A 159 5.13 -9.32 -0.16
N ASP A 160 6.25 -9.04 0.49
CA ASP A 160 6.26 -8.34 1.78
C ASP A 160 6.09 -6.81 1.61
N ALA A 161 6.25 -6.07 2.72
CA ALA A 161 6.12 -4.62 2.74
C ALA A 161 7.18 -3.88 1.89
N ASP A 162 8.32 -4.51 1.62
CA ASP A 162 9.43 -3.97 0.83
C ASP A 162 9.39 -4.46 -0.62
N TYR A 163 8.27 -5.05 -1.05
CA TYR A 163 8.06 -5.62 -2.40
C TYR A 163 8.94 -6.85 -2.67
N THR A 164 9.53 -7.47 -1.64
CA THR A 164 10.32 -8.68 -1.80
C THR A 164 9.39 -9.87 -2.07
N PRO A 165 9.61 -10.65 -3.15
CA PRO A 165 8.81 -11.84 -3.43
C PRO A 165 8.93 -12.90 -2.32
N LEU A 166 7.80 -13.28 -1.74
CA LEU A 166 7.68 -14.37 -0.75
C LEU A 166 7.25 -15.67 -1.41
N LEU A 167 6.31 -15.59 -2.35
CA LEU A 167 5.74 -16.74 -3.02
C LEU A 167 5.14 -16.32 -4.36
N SER A 168 5.27 -17.14 -5.39
CA SER A 168 4.67 -16.85 -6.70
C SER A 168 4.04 -18.10 -7.28
N GLY A 169 3.06 -17.88 -8.16
CA GLY A 169 2.38 -18.96 -8.82
C GLY A 169 1.52 -18.50 -9.98
N MET A 170 0.86 -19.47 -10.58
CA MET A 170 -0.21 -19.23 -11.53
C MET A 170 -1.53 -19.18 -10.77
N TYR A 171 -2.52 -18.53 -11.36
CA TYR A 171 -3.88 -18.73 -10.90
C TYR A 171 -4.82 -18.98 -12.07
N GLN A 172 -5.86 -19.73 -11.77
CA GLN A 172 -6.95 -20.03 -12.68
C GLN A 172 -8.24 -19.50 -12.08
N ARG A 173 -9.10 -18.97 -12.95
CA ARG A 173 -10.43 -18.51 -12.61
C ARG A 173 -11.42 -19.44 -13.26
N GLU A 174 -12.30 -19.99 -12.46
CA GLU A 174 -13.49 -20.68 -12.94
C GLU A 174 -14.67 -19.73 -12.73
N ASN A 175 -15.48 -19.53 -13.78
CA ASN A 175 -16.77 -18.87 -13.62
C ASN A 175 -17.47 -19.57 -12.46
N GLY A 176 -17.88 -18.79 -11.46
CA GLY A 176 -18.39 -19.34 -10.20
C GLY A 176 -19.42 -20.42 -10.49
N PRO A 177 -19.35 -21.59 -9.84
CA PRO A 177 -20.44 -22.55 -9.95
C PRO A 177 -21.75 -21.83 -9.59
N GLN A 178 -22.89 -22.26 -10.12
CA GLN A 178 -24.20 -21.85 -9.57
C GLN A 178 -24.39 -22.25 -8.08
N ALA A 179 -23.35 -22.78 -7.44
CA ALA A 179 -23.36 -23.22 -6.05
C ALA A 179 -23.47 -22.02 -5.11
N GLU A 180 -24.32 -22.17 -4.11
CA GLU A 180 -24.45 -21.18 -3.04
C GLU A 180 -23.14 -21.05 -2.26
N LEU A 181 -22.81 -19.81 -1.88
CA LEU A 181 -21.70 -19.55 -0.97
C LEU A 181 -21.93 -20.29 0.36
N PRO A 182 -20.87 -20.85 0.97
CA PRO A 182 -20.96 -21.51 2.28
C PRO A 182 -21.69 -20.68 3.34
N ALA A 183 -22.56 -21.34 4.11
CA ALA A 183 -23.36 -20.68 5.14
C ALA A 183 -22.50 -20.02 6.24
N SER A 184 -21.30 -20.56 6.47
CA SER A 184 -20.29 -20.03 7.40
C SER A 184 -19.91 -18.59 7.06
N TYR A 185 -19.97 -18.17 5.80
CA TYR A 185 -19.59 -16.82 5.38
C TYR A 185 -20.50 -15.73 5.95
N LYS A 186 -21.68 -16.09 6.46
CA LYS A 186 -22.56 -15.18 7.22
C LYS A 186 -21.92 -14.69 8.52
N LEU A 187 -20.88 -15.35 9.02
CA LEU A 187 -20.11 -14.89 10.18
C LEU A 187 -19.27 -13.63 9.86
N LEU A 188 -18.90 -13.44 8.59
CA LEU A 188 -18.14 -12.28 8.09
C LEU A 188 -18.66 -11.86 6.72
N PRO A 189 -19.86 -11.28 6.63
CA PRO A 189 -20.37 -10.80 5.35
C PRO A 189 -19.52 -9.61 4.87
N PRO A 190 -19.36 -9.44 3.55
CA PRO A 190 -18.81 -8.20 3.01
C PRO A 190 -19.70 -7.01 3.41
N ASN A 191 -19.07 -5.87 3.68
CA ASN A 191 -19.79 -4.64 4.04
C ASN A 191 -20.33 -3.89 2.82
N GLU A 192 -19.76 -4.17 1.64
CA GLU A 192 -20.13 -3.59 0.36
C GLU A 192 -21.10 -4.48 -0.44
N GLN A 193 -21.77 -3.89 -1.42
CA GLN A 193 -22.66 -4.61 -2.33
C GLN A 193 -21.86 -5.65 -3.14
N ILE A 194 -22.27 -6.91 -3.05
CA ILE A 194 -21.71 -8.00 -3.86
C ILE A 194 -22.13 -7.81 -5.32
N VAL A 195 -21.14 -7.76 -6.21
CA VAL A 195 -21.32 -7.68 -7.65
C VAL A 195 -21.34 -9.09 -8.24
N THR A 196 -20.39 -9.92 -7.85
CA THR A 196 -20.27 -11.30 -8.29
C THR A 196 -19.38 -12.11 -7.34
N HIS A 197 -19.37 -13.43 -7.51
CA HIS A 197 -18.39 -14.31 -6.88
C HIS A 197 -17.89 -15.34 -7.91
N VAL A 198 -16.64 -15.75 -7.76
CA VAL A 198 -15.93 -16.64 -8.69
C VAL A 198 -14.99 -17.54 -7.90
N LYS A 199 -14.66 -18.72 -8.44
CA LYS A 199 -13.69 -19.61 -7.79
C LYS A 199 -12.30 -19.35 -8.33
N TRP A 200 -11.35 -19.06 -7.45
CA TRP A 200 -9.95 -18.83 -7.83
C TRP A 200 -9.08 -19.96 -7.28
N THR A 201 -8.25 -20.54 -8.15
CA THR A 201 -7.32 -21.61 -7.80
C THR A 201 -5.90 -21.09 -8.00
N PHE A 202 -5.15 -20.96 -6.90
CA PHE A 202 -3.76 -20.56 -6.87
C PHE A 202 -2.90 -21.83 -6.89
N ILE A 203 -1.98 -21.91 -7.84
CA ILE A 203 -1.09 -23.04 -8.06
C ILE A 203 0.34 -22.54 -7.93
N PHE A 204 1.09 -23.08 -6.98
CA PHE A 204 2.45 -22.64 -6.68
C PHE A 204 3.32 -23.81 -6.23
N LEU A 205 4.64 -23.61 -6.20
CA LEU A 205 5.58 -24.59 -5.70
C LEU A 205 5.98 -24.26 -4.26
N SER A 206 6.01 -25.27 -3.41
CA SER A 206 6.63 -25.22 -2.09
C SER A 206 7.74 -26.27 -2.05
N GLY A 207 8.99 -25.84 -2.23
CA GLY A 207 10.10 -26.75 -2.52
C GLY A 207 9.89 -27.44 -3.88
N SER A 208 9.88 -28.78 -3.89
CA SER A 208 9.61 -29.58 -5.10
C SER A 208 8.13 -29.95 -5.29
N GLU A 209 7.27 -29.59 -4.34
CA GLU A 209 5.87 -30.02 -4.36
C GLU A 209 4.96 -28.90 -4.90
N GLN A 210 4.04 -29.29 -5.78
CA GLN A 210 2.99 -28.41 -6.26
C GLN A 210 1.88 -28.30 -5.21
N MET A 211 1.68 -27.10 -4.73
CA MET A 211 0.61 -26.73 -3.83
C MET A 211 -0.55 -26.11 -4.61
N ILE A 212 -1.76 -26.37 -4.13
CA ILE A 212 -2.99 -25.79 -4.65
C ILE A 212 -3.72 -25.13 -3.49
N ARG A 213 -4.15 -23.89 -3.70
CA ARG A 213 -5.01 -23.17 -2.75
C ARG A 213 -6.22 -22.62 -3.48
N GLN A 214 -7.40 -22.88 -2.96
CA GLN A 214 -8.65 -22.41 -3.57
C GLN A 214 -9.31 -21.36 -2.69
N TYR A 215 -9.92 -20.39 -3.35
CA TYR A 215 -10.65 -19.30 -2.71
C TYR A 215 -12.01 -19.14 -3.38
N ASP A 216 -13.03 -18.91 -2.56
CA ASP A 216 -14.25 -18.26 -3.04
C ASP A 216 -13.97 -16.76 -3.08
N ALA A 217 -13.73 -16.25 -4.29
CA ALA A 217 -13.39 -14.86 -4.51
C ALA A 217 -14.68 -14.04 -4.70
N ILE A 218 -15.03 -13.24 -3.69
CA ILE A 218 -16.18 -12.35 -3.72
C ILE A 218 -15.71 -10.97 -4.21
N ILE A 219 -16.42 -10.42 -5.19
CA ILE A 219 -16.13 -9.11 -5.77
C ILE A 219 -17.25 -8.17 -5.36
N THR A 220 -16.90 -7.06 -4.72
CA THR A 220 -17.84 -6.06 -4.21
C THR A 220 -17.58 -4.68 -4.81
N GLN A 221 -18.62 -3.86 -4.90
CA GLN A 221 -18.52 -2.50 -5.43
C GLN A 221 -18.06 -1.53 -4.34
N ILE A 222 -16.98 -0.78 -4.61
CA ILE A 222 -16.56 0.32 -3.74
C ILE A 222 -17.30 1.59 -4.17
N ALA A 223 -18.02 2.22 -3.25
CA ALA A 223 -18.74 3.46 -3.53
C ALA A 223 -17.77 4.57 -4.00
N GLY A 224 -18.05 5.18 -5.15
CA GLY A 224 -17.24 6.26 -5.73
C GLY A 224 -15.92 5.83 -6.38
N SER A 225 -15.62 4.53 -6.44
CA SER A 225 -14.43 4.01 -7.12
C SER A 225 -14.79 3.30 -8.43
N SER A 226 -13.89 3.37 -9.41
CA SER A 226 -13.94 2.53 -10.60
C SER A 226 -13.37 1.13 -10.36
N PHE A 227 -12.80 0.88 -9.18
CA PHE A 227 -12.31 -0.43 -8.77
C PHE A 227 -13.36 -1.18 -7.94
N SER A 228 -13.37 -2.48 -8.12
CA SER A 228 -14.06 -3.40 -7.22
C SER A 228 -13.11 -3.86 -6.11
N ARG A 229 -13.64 -4.13 -4.93
CA ARG A 229 -12.90 -4.77 -3.84
C ARG A 229 -12.97 -6.28 -4.00
N LEU A 230 -11.81 -6.92 -3.90
CA LEU A 230 -11.68 -8.37 -3.97
C LEU A 230 -11.53 -8.94 -2.56
N TRP A 231 -12.25 -10.02 -2.31
CA TRP A 231 -12.24 -10.74 -1.05
C TRP A 231 -11.97 -12.21 -1.33
N PHE A 232 -10.94 -12.79 -0.72
CA PHE A 232 -10.73 -14.23 -0.75
C PHE A 232 -11.27 -14.86 0.52
N TYR A 233 -12.32 -15.67 0.36
CA TYR A 233 -12.91 -16.44 1.45
C TYR A 233 -12.42 -17.89 1.41
N GLU A 234 -12.23 -18.44 2.60
CA GLU A 234 -11.99 -19.85 2.84
C GLU A 234 -12.93 -20.33 3.95
N ASP A 235 -13.75 -21.34 3.65
CA ASP A 235 -14.44 -22.12 4.67
C ASP A 235 -13.49 -23.20 5.21
N LEU A 236 -13.09 -23.05 6.47
CA LEU A 236 -12.17 -23.96 7.16
C LEU A 236 -12.90 -24.83 8.20
N THR A 237 -14.24 -24.83 8.19
CA THR A 237 -15.07 -25.47 9.20
C THR A 237 -14.78 -26.97 9.31
N GLU A 238 -14.81 -27.71 8.21
CA GLU A 238 -14.57 -29.16 8.23
C GLU A 238 -13.12 -29.52 8.58
N TYR A 239 -12.16 -28.68 8.17
CA TYR A 239 -10.76 -28.83 8.57
C TYR A 239 -10.62 -28.73 10.10
N TYR A 240 -11.23 -27.72 10.72
CA TYR A 240 -11.13 -27.53 12.17
C TYR A 240 -11.99 -28.49 12.98
N LYS A 241 -13.12 -28.98 12.46
CA LYS A 241 -13.84 -30.13 13.04
C LYS A 241 -12.96 -31.37 13.12
N THR A 242 -12.16 -31.62 12.08
CA THR A 242 -11.25 -32.76 12.04
C THR A 242 -10.05 -32.57 12.96
N LYS A 243 -9.45 -31.37 12.96
CA LYS A 243 -8.25 -31.07 13.76
C LYS A 243 -8.53 -30.96 15.26
N TYR A 244 -9.70 -30.42 15.64
CA TYR A 244 -10.13 -30.26 17.02
C TYR A 244 -11.55 -30.83 17.20
N PRO A 245 -11.71 -32.17 17.24
CA PRO A 245 -13.02 -32.82 17.26
C PRO A 245 -13.87 -32.44 18.48
N ASP A 246 -13.23 -32.15 19.62
CA ASP A 246 -13.91 -31.78 20.86
C ASP A 246 -14.15 -30.27 21.03
N ALA A 247 -13.79 -29.45 20.03
CA ALA A 247 -13.91 -28.00 20.13
C ALA A 247 -15.32 -27.44 19.83
N GLY A 248 -16.28 -28.31 19.49
CA GLY A 248 -17.66 -27.90 19.19
C GLY A 248 -17.76 -26.97 17.98
N VAL A 249 -16.94 -27.19 16.95
CA VAL A 249 -16.82 -26.31 15.77
C VAL A 249 -18.09 -26.30 14.92
N LYS A 250 -18.67 -25.12 14.74
CA LYS A 250 -19.87 -24.87 13.91
C LYS A 250 -19.56 -24.06 12.65
N GLY A 251 -18.57 -23.16 12.71
CA GLY A 251 -18.13 -22.37 11.57
C GLY A 251 -16.75 -21.77 11.78
N VAL A 252 -15.88 -21.89 10.78
CA VAL A 252 -14.57 -21.20 10.76
C VAL A 252 -14.34 -20.60 9.39
N VAL A 253 -14.16 -19.29 9.35
CA VAL A 253 -13.95 -18.54 8.11
C VAL A 253 -12.67 -17.73 8.22
N ARG A 254 -11.85 -17.80 7.18
CA ARG A 254 -10.72 -16.89 6.96
C ARG A 254 -11.03 -16.03 5.75
N VAL A 255 -10.81 -14.72 5.90
CA VAL A 255 -11.09 -13.73 4.86
C VAL A 255 -9.87 -12.86 4.64
N GLN A 256 -9.44 -12.78 3.39
CA GLN A 256 -8.43 -11.82 2.93
C GLN A 256 -9.13 -10.73 2.13
N ARG A 257 -9.24 -9.53 2.70
CA ARG A 257 -9.76 -8.35 2.02
C ARG A 257 -8.59 -7.64 1.32
N LEU A 258 -8.70 -7.45 0.01
CA LEU A 258 -7.63 -6.91 -0.82
C LEU A 258 -7.88 -5.44 -1.19
N SER A 259 -6.85 -4.61 -1.05
CA SER A 259 -6.91 -3.18 -1.38
C SER A 259 -5.55 -2.59 -1.74
N TYR A 260 -5.49 -1.65 -2.69
CA TYR A 260 -4.25 -0.90 -2.97
C TYR A 260 -3.86 0.06 -1.83
N ASN A 261 -4.85 0.58 -1.11
CA ASN A 261 -4.67 1.49 0.00
C ASN A 261 -5.24 0.91 1.29
N ASN A 262 -4.60 1.19 2.44
CA ASN A 262 -5.08 0.79 3.78
C ASN A 262 -6.34 1.56 4.24
N ARG A 263 -7.15 2.11 3.32
CA ARG A 263 -8.40 2.83 3.64
C ARG A 263 -9.56 1.86 3.81
#